data_AF-A0A939IIA9-F1
#
_entry.id   AF-A0A939IIA9-F1
#
_cell.length_a   1.000
_cell.length_b   1.000
_cell.length_c   1.000
_cell.angle_alpha   90.00
_cell.angle_beta   90.00
_cell.angle_gamma   90.00
#
_symmetry.space_group_name_H-M   'P 1'
#
loop_
_entity.id
_entity.type
_entity.pdbx_description
1 polymer ?
#
loop_
_entity_poly.entity_id
_entity_poly.type
_entity_poly.pdbx_seq_one_letter_code
_entity_poly.pdbx_strand_id
1 'polypeptide(L)'
;MGLIEFIGELINPGEIGTIEKTKRGKGERLDTLIVKTIVSIVIVTVIYYLVFGISFHFKEFITFVSVMAVYSAAGYFISPKPDYSNVGWLGGIFDNPFRFSDDINRMLIFVMVILMPGRLISTTVLSWIDYSKKGDLL
;
A
#
# COMPACT_ATOMS: atom_id res chain seq x y z
N MET A 1 23.98 -8.46 1.37
CA MET A 1 24.96 -7.59 0.70
C MET A 1 26.23 -8.36 0.43
N GLY A 2 26.35 -8.88 -0.79
CA GLY A 2 27.59 -9.49 -1.26
C GLY A 2 28.59 -8.43 -1.72
N LEU A 3 29.89 -8.66 -1.55
CA LEU A 3 30.94 -7.77 -2.08
C LEU A 3 30.83 -7.57 -3.60
N ILE A 4 30.28 -8.56 -4.30
CA ILE A 4 30.09 -8.58 -5.75
C ILE A 4 28.97 -7.62 -6.19
N GLU A 5 27.88 -7.51 -5.42
CA GLU A 5 26.81 -6.53 -5.66
C GLU A 5 27.31 -5.10 -5.47
N PHE A 6 28.11 -4.86 -4.43
CA PHE A 6 28.63 -3.52 -4.15
C PHE A 6 29.56 -3.04 -5.28
N ILE A 7 30.43 -3.92 -5.79
CA ILE A 7 31.34 -3.61 -6.89
C ILE A 7 30.56 -3.43 -8.22
N GLY A 8 29.57 -4.28 -8.49
CA GLY A 8 28.73 -4.19 -9.68
C GLY A 8 27.92 -2.90 -9.74
N GLU A 9 27.34 -2.48 -8.61
CA GLU A 9 26.60 -1.22 -8.49
C GLU A 9 27.50 0.01 -8.68
N LEU A 10 28.76 -0.07 -8.21
CA LEU A 10 29.75 1.02 -8.40
C LEU A 10 30.09 1.25 -9.88
N ILE A 11 30.06 0.18 -10.69
CA ILE A 11 30.40 0.20 -12.12
C ILE A 11 29.18 0.60 -12.95
N ASN A 12 27.97 0.18 -12.56
CA ASN A 12 26.74 0.45 -13.28
C ASN A 12 25.54 0.61 -12.33
N PRO A 13 25.36 1.81 -11.74
CA PRO A 13 24.29 2.07 -10.79
C PRO A 13 22.93 1.89 -11.47
N GLY A 14 22.07 1.09 -10.86
CA GLY A 14 20.70 0.91 -11.31
C GLY A 14 19.79 2.05 -10.83
N GLU A 15 18.72 2.30 -11.58
CA GLU A 15 17.69 3.26 -11.14
C GLU A 15 16.93 2.70 -9.93
N ILE A 16 16.63 3.59 -8.98
CA ILE A 16 15.94 3.26 -7.73
C ILE A 16 14.60 4.01 -7.71
N GLY A 17 13.54 3.28 -7.36
CA GLY A 17 12.23 3.85 -7.15
C GLY A 17 12.19 4.87 -6.02
N THR A 18 11.15 5.70 -6.01
CA THR A 18 11.00 6.79 -5.04
C THR A 18 9.75 6.61 -4.18
N ILE A 19 9.68 7.32 -3.06
CA ILE A 19 8.45 7.43 -2.28
C ILE A 19 7.85 8.80 -2.60
N GLU A 20 6.74 8.81 -3.33
CA GLU A 20 6.01 10.04 -3.62
C GLU A 20 4.95 10.28 -2.53
N LYS A 21 4.61 11.55 -2.29
CA LYS A 21 3.42 11.90 -1.50
C LYS A 21 2.18 11.67 -2.35
N THR A 22 1.21 10.94 -1.80
CA THR A 22 -0.07 10.69 -2.48
C THR A 22 -0.75 12.01 -2.86
N LYS A 23 -1.01 12.18 -4.16
CA LYS A 23 -1.83 13.28 -4.67
C LYS A 23 -3.29 12.92 -4.54
N ARG A 24 -4.09 13.80 -3.93
CA ARG A 24 -5.54 13.63 -3.81
C ARG A 24 -6.16 13.67 -5.21
N GLY A 25 -6.84 12.58 -5.59
CA GLY A 25 -7.49 12.45 -6.91
C GLY A 25 -8.68 13.40 -7.07
N LYS A 26 -9.13 13.58 -8.32
CA LYS A 26 -10.42 14.25 -8.62
C LYS A 26 -11.56 13.43 -8.01
N GLY A 27 -12.67 14.09 -7.68
CA GLY A 27 -13.83 13.45 -7.05
C GLY A 27 -14.28 12.20 -7.80
N GLU A 28 -14.48 11.12 -7.06
CA GLU A 28 -14.88 9.81 -7.59
C GLU A 28 -16.39 9.77 -7.90
N ARG A 29 -16.78 8.91 -8.83
CA ARG A 29 -18.19 8.62 -9.12
C ARG A 29 -18.79 7.76 -8.00
N LEU A 30 -20.09 7.92 -7.73
CA LEU A 30 -20.79 7.23 -6.62
C LEU A 30 -20.72 5.71 -6.72
N ASP A 31 -20.88 5.15 -7.93
CA ASP A 31 -20.78 3.72 -8.21
C ASP A 31 -19.41 3.15 -7.80
N THR A 32 -18.34 3.83 -8.19
CA THR A 32 -16.96 3.45 -7.85
C THR A 32 -16.73 3.55 -6.34
N LEU A 33 -17.27 4.59 -5.70
CA LEU A 33 -17.18 4.79 -4.26
C LEU A 33 -17.88 3.67 -3.48
N ILE A 34 -19.07 3.25 -3.92
CA ILE A 34 -19.80 2.13 -3.32
C ILE A 34 -18.99 0.83 -3.45
N VAL A 35 -18.45 0.52 -4.63
CA VAL A 35 -17.62 -0.67 -4.83
C VAL A 35 -16.39 -0.65 -3.92
N LYS A 36 -15.65 0.47 -3.87
CA LYS A 36 -14.49 0.62 -2.98
C LYS A 36 -14.87 0.45 -1.51
N THR A 37 -16.06 0.90 -1.12
CA THR A 37 -16.60 0.74 0.24
C THR A 37 -16.86 -0.72 0.56
N ILE A 38 -17.55 -1.45 -0.33
CA ILE A 38 -17.80 -2.88 -0.14
C ILE A 38 -16.49 -3.66 -0.02
N VAL A 39 -15.54 -3.40 -0.93
CA VAL A 39 -14.23 -4.06 -0.90
C VAL A 39 -13.48 -3.73 0.40
N SER A 40 -13.50 -2.46 0.85
CA SER A 40 -12.87 -2.05 2.10
C SER A 40 -13.49 -2.75 3.32
N ILE A 41 -14.83 -2.86 3.38
CA ILE A 41 -15.53 -3.57 4.46
C ILE A 41 -15.12 -5.05 4.46
N VAL A 42 -15.15 -5.71 3.30
CA VAL A 42 -14.75 -7.13 3.18
C VAL A 42 -13.32 -7.34 3.67
N ILE A 43 -12.37 -6.49 3.25
CA ILE A 43 -10.97 -6.56 3.71
C ILE A 43 -10.89 -6.44 5.23
N VAL A 44 -11.52 -5.41 5.81
CA VAL A 44 -11.47 -5.15 7.26
C VAL A 44 -12.09 -6.33 8.03
N THR A 45 -13.23 -6.85 7.59
CA THR A 45 -13.90 -7.99 8.22
C THR A 45 -13.06 -9.27 8.13
N VAL A 46 -12.47 -9.56 6.97
CA VAL A 46 -11.60 -10.72 6.78
C VAL A 46 -10.37 -10.62 7.67
N ILE A 47 -9.70 -9.46 7.73
CA ILE A 47 -8.52 -9.28 8.59
C ILE A 47 -8.92 -9.44 10.06
N TYR A 48 -10.03 -8.85 10.50
CA TYR A 48 -10.51 -9.00 11.88
C TYR A 48 -10.74 -10.48 12.22
N TYR A 49 -11.44 -11.20 11.35
CA TYR A 49 -11.72 -12.63 11.51
C TYR A 49 -10.43 -13.47 11.55
N LEU A 50 -9.44 -13.18 10.70
CA LEU A 50 -8.17 -13.90 10.68
C LEU A 50 -7.34 -13.68 11.97
N VAL A 51 -7.46 -12.51 12.61
CA VAL A 51 -6.67 -12.17 13.82
C VAL A 51 -7.36 -12.62 15.10
N PHE A 52 -8.68 -12.41 15.22
CA PHE A 52 -9.43 -12.63 16.48
C PHE A 52 -10.46 -13.77 16.39
N GLY A 53 -10.70 -14.32 15.20
CA GLY A 53 -11.71 -15.35 14.98
C GLY A 53 -13.14 -14.81 15.04
N ILE A 54 -14.06 -15.65 15.52
CA ILE A 54 -15.51 -15.34 15.64
C ILE A 54 -15.84 -14.64 16.96
N SER A 55 -15.00 -14.82 17.98
CA SER A 55 -15.24 -14.28 19.31
C SER A 55 -15.08 -12.77 19.33
N PHE A 56 -16.13 -12.07 19.77
CA PHE A 56 -16.09 -10.62 19.90
C PHE A 56 -15.72 -10.23 21.33
N HIS A 57 -14.57 -9.58 21.49
CA HIS A 57 -14.19 -8.90 22.72
C HIS A 57 -13.97 -7.40 22.45
N PHE A 58 -14.61 -6.55 23.25
CA PHE A 58 -14.59 -5.09 23.04
C PHE A 58 -13.17 -4.51 23.09
N LYS A 59 -12.31 -5.04 23.97
CA LYS A 59 -10.89 -4.63 24.06
C LYS A 59 -10.14 -4.90 22.75
N GLU A 60 -10.30 -6.10 22.20
CA GLU A 60 -9.68 -6.51 20.94
C GLU A 60 -10.19 -5.67 19.77
N PHE A 61 -11.49 -5.38 19.74
CA PHE A 61 -12.08 -4.49 18.74
C PHE A 61 -11.47 -3.09 18.77
N ILE A 62 -11.32 -2.46 19.94
CA ILE A 62 -10.69 -1.14 20.05
C ILE A 62 -9.22 -1.19 19.60
N THR A 63 -8.48 -2.22 20.01
CA THR A 63 -7.08 -2.41 19.58
C THR A 63 -7.00 -2.56 18.06
N PHE A 64 -7.88 -3.36 17.47
CA PHE A 64 -7.95 -3.58 16.03
C PHE A 64 -8.24 -2.28 15.27
N VAL A 65 -9.27 -1.54 15.66
CA VAL A 65 -9.63 -0.26 15.02
C VAL A 65 -8.47 0.73 15.10
N SER A 66 -7.78 0.80 16.24
CA SER A 66 -6.63 1.68 16.44
C SER A 66 -5.47 1.32 15.52
N VAL A 67 -5.14 0.02 15.42
CA VAL A 67 -4.09 -0.49 14.52
C VAL A 67 -4.46 -0.24 13.06
N MET A 68 -5.71 -0.51 12.67
CA MET A 68 -6.19 -0.28 11.31
C MET A 68 -6.18 1.20 10.93
N ALA A 69 -6.43 2.11 11.87
CA ALA A 69 -6.32 3.55 11.64
C ALA A 69 -4.88 3.97 11.34
N VAL A 70 -3.91 3.51 12.14
CA VAL A 70 -2.47 3.77 11.92
C VAL A 70 -2.00 3.17 10.59
N TYR A 71 -2.38 1.92 10.32
CA TYR A 71 -2.05 1.24 9.07
C TYR A 71 -2.65 1.95 7.84
N SER A 72 -3.90 2.40 7.92
CA SER A 72 -4.54 3.15 6.85
C SER A 72 -3.89 4.51 6.63
N ALA A 73 -3.46 5.19 7.70
CA ALA A 73 -2.71 6.43 7.61
C ALA A 73 -1.34 6.20 6.94
N ALA A 74 -0.61 5.16 7.33
CA ALA A 74 0.64 4.79 6.68
C ALA A 74 0.45 4.50 5.18
N GLY A 75 -0.58 3.72 4.82
CA GLY A 75 -0.91 3.44 3.42
C GLY A 75 -1.32 4.68 2.63
N TYR A 76 -1.96 5.66 3.27
CA TYR A 76 -2.26 6.94 2.63
C TYR A 76 -1.00 7.77 2.37
N PHE A 77 -0.11 7.92 3.35
CA PHE A 77 1.03 8.84 3.24
C PHE A 77 2.23 8.27 2.48
N ILE A 78 2.46 6.96 2.55
CA ILE A 78 3.64 6.31 1.97
C ILE A 78 3.24 5.69 0.63
N SER A 79 3.59 6.33 -0.50
CA SER A 79 3.38 5.78 -1.85
C SER A 79 4.70 5.38 -2.51
N PRO A 80 5.14 4.12 -2.34
CA PRO A 80 6.27 3.60 -3.08
C PRO A 80 5.95 3.63 -4.57
N LYS A 81 6.93 4.06 -5.35
CA LYS A 81 6.94 4.03 -6.81
C LYS A 81 8.22 3.31 -7.23
N PRO A 82 8.22 1.96 -7.19
CA PRO A 82 9.37 1.17 -7.59
C PRO A 82 9.68 1.40 -9.07
N ASP A 83 10.95 1.30 -9.44
CA ASP A 83 11.31 1.23 -10.84
C ASP A 83 11.26 -0.23 -11.32
N TYR A 84 10.24 -0.56 -12.13
CA TYR A 84 10.05 -1.88 -12.72
C TYR A 84 11.05 -2.21 -13.82
N SER A 85 11.84 -1.25 -14.30
CA SER A 85 12.94 -1.50 -15.24
C SER A 85 14.12 -2.21 -14.56
N ASN A 86 14.20 -2.10 -13.22
CA ASN A 86 15.32 -2.58 -12.41
C ASN A 86 14.83 -3.39 -11.21
N VAL A 87 14.07 -4.47 -11.49
CA VAL A 87 13.61 -5.47 -10.51
C VAL A 87 14.20 -6.86 -10.81
N GLY A 88 15.34 -6.92 -11.49
CA GLY A 88 16.03 -8.16 -11.82
C GLY A 88 15.39 -8.98 -12.95
N TRP A 89 15.76 -10.26 -13.04
CA TRP A 89 15.41 -11.08 -14.21
C TRP A 89 14.02 -11.70 -14.06
N LEU A 90 13.31 -11.83 -15.19
CA LEU A 90 11.91 -12.31 -15.25
C LEU A 90 10.94 -11.50 -14.36
N GLY A 91 11.20 -10.19 -14.20
CA GLY A 91 10.34 -9.31 -13.39
C GLY A 91 10.48 -9.50 -11.88
N GLY A 92 11.62 -10.02 -11.41
CA GLY A 92 11.94 -10.16 -9.98
C GLY A 92 11.83 -11.57 -9.41
N ILE A 93 11.84 -12.58 -10.28
CA ILE A 93 11.90 -14.00 -9.87
C ILE A 93 13.35 -14.41 -9.59
N PHE A 94 14.31 -13.83 -10.30
CA PHE A 94 15.74 -14.07 -10.09
C PHE A 94 16.46 -12.77 -9.72
N ASP A 95 17.21 -12.82 -8.61
CA ASP A 95 18.10 -11.75 -8.19
C ASP A 95 19.19 -11.50 -9.21
N ASN A 96 19.44 -10.21 -9.48
CA ASN A 96 20.57 -9.82 -10.28
C ASN A 96 21.81 -9.78 -9.35
N PRO A 97 22.76 -10.72 -9.45
CA PRO A 97 23.80 -10.91 -8.44
C PRO A 97 24.84 -9.76 -8.38
N PHE A 98 24.64 -8.71 -9.16
CA PHE A 98 25.55 -7.57 -9.32
C PHE A 98 24.89 -6.22 -8.97
N ARG A 99 23.62 -6.18 -8.56
CA ARG A 99 22.89 -4.92 -8.34
C ARG A 99 22.04 -4.96 -7.08
N PHE A 100 22.40 -4.14 -6.09
CA PHE A 100 21.58 -3.98 -4.87
C PHE A 100 20.38 -3.04 -5.08
N SER A 101 20.43 -2.17 -6.09
CA SER A 101 19.27 -1.34 -6.47
C SER A 101 18.02 -2.16 -6.82
N ASP A 102 18.22 -3.39 -7.28
CA ASP A 102 17.19 -4.40 -7.53
C ASP A 102 16.43 -4.80 -6.25
N ASP A 103 17.16 -5.14 -5.18
CA ASP A 103 16.58 -5.46 -3.87
C ASP A 103 15.74 -4.31 -3.32
N ILE A 104 16.21 -3.07 -3.51
CA ILE A 104 15.47 -1.87 -3.08
C ILE A 104 14.16 -1.76 -3.85
N ASN A 105 14.15 -1.96 -5.17
CA ASN A 105 12.94 -1.90 -5.98
C ASN A 105 11.95 -3.03 -5.62
N ARG A 106 12.43 -4.25 -5.34
CA ARG A 106 11.58 -5.34 -4.83
C ARG A 106 11.01 -5.05 -3.46
N MET A 107 11.80 -4.48 -2.55
CA MET A 107 11.32 -4.02 -1.26
C MET A 107 10.24 -2.94 -1.42
N LEU A 108 10.40 -1.99 -2.34
CA LEU A 108 9.39 -0.98 -2.64
C LEU A 108 8.09 -1.60 -3.17
N ILE A 109 8.17 -2.63 -4.04
CA ILE A 109 7.00 -3.40 -4.49
C ILE A 109 6.32 -4.08 -3.30
N PHE A 110 7.09 -4.76 -2.45
CA PHE A 110 6.56 -5.45 -1.27
C PHE A 110 5.84 -4.48 -0.33
N VAL A 111 6.45 -3.34 -0.02
CA VAL A 111 5.84 -2.27 0.78
C VAL A 111 4.58 -1.73 0.09
N MET A 112 4.59 -1.55 -1.23
CA MET A 112 3.42 -1.10 -1.99
C MET A 112 2.25 -2.08 -1.85
N VAL A 113 2.50 -3.37 -2.04
CA VAL A 113 1.48 -4.43 -1.93
C VAL A 113 0.93 -4.50 -0.50
N ILE A 114 1.81 -4.48 0.51
CA ILE A 114 1.39 -4.51 1.92
C ILE A 114 0.57 -3.29 2.30
N LEU A 115 0.88 -2.10 1.78
CA LEU A 115 0.15 -0.87 2.12
C LEU A 115 -1.11 -0.65 1.27
N MET A 116 -1.29 -1.42 0.18
CA MET A 116 -2.40 -1.25 -0.76
C MET A 116 -3.79 -1.38 -0.09
N PRO A 117 -4.05 -2.36 0.79
CA PRO A 117 -5.33 -2.44 1.51
C PRO A 117 -5.58 -1.20 2.40
N GLY A 118 -4.59 -0.77 3.18
CA GLY A 118 -4.69 0.41 4.03
C GLY A 118 -4.91 1.71 3.23
N ARG A 119 -4.28 1.81 2.06
CA ARG A 119 -4.53 2.90 1.11
C ARG A 119 -5.96 2.89 0.57
N LEU A 120 -6.47 1.72 0.19
CA LEU A 120 -7.83 1.61 -0.32
C LEU A 120 -8.84 2.09 0.74
N ILE A 121 -8.69 1.65 1.99
CA ILE A 121 -9.57 2.02 3.10
C ILE A 121 -9.51 3.54 3.34
N SER A 122 -8.32 4.10 3.52
CA SER A 122 -8.13 5.54 3.79
C SER A 122 -8.66 6.44 2.66
N THR A 123 -8.34 6.12 1.41
CA THR A 123 -8.83 6.89 0.26
C THR A 123 -10.34 6.81 0.10
N THR A 124 -10.96 5.66 0.41
CA THR A 124 -12.42 5.50 0.38
C THR A 124 -13.10 6.39 1.42
N VAL A 125 -12.58 6.44 2.65
CA VAL A 125 -13.10 7.33 3.71
C VAL A 125 -12.97 8.80 3.30
N LEU A 126 -11.82 9.19 2.76
CA LEU A 126 -11.60 10.57 2.29
C LEU A 126 -12.51 10.94 1.11
N SER A 127 -12.73 10.02 0.17
CA SER A 127 -13.67 10.22 -0.93
C SER A 127 -15.10 10.43 -0.44
N TRP A 128 -15.55 9.68 0.58
CA TRP A 128 -16.86 9.91 1.21
C TRP A 128 -16.98 11.28 1.88
N ILE A 129 -15.93 11.71 2.59
CA ILE A 129 -15.89 13.05 3.20
C ILE A 129 -16.00 14.13 2.11
N ASP A 130 -15.29 13.97 0.99
CA ASP A 130 -15.36 14.91 -0.12
C ASP A 130 -16.72 14.89 -0.82
N TYR A 131 -17.32 13.71 -0.97
CA TYR A 131 -18.65 13.55 -1.56
C TYR A 131 -19.72 14.22 -0.70
N SER A 132 -19.67 14.02 0.62
CA SER A 132 -20.58 14.68 1.58
C SER A 132 -20.46 16.21 1.54
N LYS A 133 -19.24 16.74 1.38
CA LYS A 133 -19.01 18.19 1.28
C LYS A 133 -19.52 18.82 -0.01
N LYS A 134 -19.72 18.04 -1.08
CA LYS A 134 -20.21 18.55 -2.37
C LYS A 134 -21.72 18.83 -2.39
N GLY A 135 -22.46 18.39 -1.38
CA GLY A 135 -23.90 18.66 -1.27
C GLY A 135 -24.81 17.72 -2.05
N ASP A 136 -24.28 16.67 -2.69
CA ASP A 136 -25.07 15.69 -3.48
C ASP A 136 -25.88 14.69 -2.61
N LEU A 137 -26.02 14.94 -1.30
CA LEU A 137 -26.72 14.09 -0.34
C LEU A 137 -27.95 14.77 0.32
N LEU A 138 -28.39 15.92 -0.21
CA LEU A 138 -29.67 16.57 0.12
C LEU A 138 -30.38 17.03 -1.15
#